data_AF-B8J9F1-F1
#
_entry.id   AF-B8J9F1-F1
#
_cell.length_a   1.000
_cell.length_b   1.000
_cell.length_c   1.000
_cell.angle_alpha   90.00
_cell.angle_beta   90.00
_cell.angle_gamma   90.00
#
_symmetry.space_group_name_H-M   'P 1'
#
loop_
_entity.id
_entity.type
_entity.pdbx_description
1 polymer ?
#
loop_
_entity_poly.entity_id
_entity_poly.type
_entity_poly.pdbx_seq_one_letter_code
_entity_poly.pdbx_strand_id
1 'polypeptide(L)'
;MRGAVKGGPYPLGRAELAALPQRTVHGLDPESGRAATWEGTALAALVSDRVERTRGADVVIVRTRDRRAIPIPLTLIRQLQPVLADRADGQPLPERVIAWPTFDQRGLETDPRARLWWARGVVALELANSFTTYGRALAVPDGAPDGARLGADRFGARCIGCHRVRKAGGEAGPNLSRLTDRMTADALYARMRTGHPGWSDGPEDPGPSAARQVWSFLRAVAAFEGASDEPAAAEKDPVEEERRRARSSRP
;
A
#
# COMPACT_ATOMS: atom_id res chain seq x y z
N MET A 1 -13.91 6.60 -8.08
CA MET A 1 -13.29 7.24 -6.89
C MET A 1 -14.04 6.80 -5.65
N ARG A 2 -13.37 6.53 -4.53
CA ARG A 2 -14.00 6.26 -3.23
C ARG A 2 -13.09 6.63 -2.05
N GLY A 3 -13.53 6.39 -0.82
CA GLY A 3 -12.75 6.66 0.40
C GLY A 3 -13.07 8.01 1.02
N ALA A 4 -12.04 8.75 1.43
CA ALA A 4 -12.08 10.08 2.03
C ALA A 4 -12.51 11.16 1.03
N VAL A 5 -13.72 11.00 0.50
CA VAL A 5 -14.29 11.78 -0.59
C VAL A 5 -15.67 12.27 -0.16
N LYS A 6 -15.88 13.59 -0.12
CA LYS A 6 -17.19 14.16 0.18
C LYS A 6 -18.20 13.75 -0.90
N GLY A 7 -19.43 13.41 -0.53
CA GLY A 7 -20.50 13.08 -1.49
C GLY A 7 -20.48 11.64 -2.02
N GLY A 8 -19.65 10.77 -1.44
CA GLY A 8 -19.70 9.32 -1.65
C GLY A 8 -18.70 8.80 -2.68
N PRO A 9 -18.76 7.49 -3.01
CA PRO A 9 -18.00 6.98 -4.13
C PRO A 9 -18.55 7.57 -5.44
N TYR A 10 -17.66 8.04 -6.30
CA TYR A 10 -18.00 8.54 -7.63
C TYR A 10 -17.64 7.47 -8.66
N PRO A 11 -18.63 6.76 -9.24
CA PRO A 11 -18.37 5.95 -10.42
C PRO A 11 -17.95 6.88 -11.56
N LEU A 12 -16.91 6.48 -12.30
CA LEU A 12 -16.41 7.20 -13.47
C LEU A 12 -16.40 6.23 -14.63
N GLY A 13 -17.28 6.45 -15.60
CA GLY A 13 -17.29 5.73 -16.87
C GLY A 13 -16.31 6.35 -17.87
N ARG A 14 -16.33 5.84 -19.10
CA ARG A 14 -15.44 6.31 -20.17
C ARG A 14 -15.72 7.77 -20.54
N ALA A 15 -16.99 8.17 -20.60
CA ALA A 15 -17.39 9.53 -20.96
C ALA A 15 -16.95 10.55 -19.90
N GLU A 16 -17.14 10.23 -18.61
CA GLU A 16 -16.73 11.10 -17.51
C GLU A 16 -15.21 11.27 -17.48
N LEU A 17 -14.45 10.18 -17.73
CA LEU A 17 -12.99 10.26 -17.83
C LEU A 17 -12.53 11.09 -19.02
N ALA A 18 -13.17 10.95 -20.18
CA ALA A 18 -12.84 11.73 -21.38
C ALA A 18 -13.15 13.22 -21.21
N ALA A 19 -14.16 13.58 -20.41
CA ALA A 19 -14.52 14.97 -20.11
C ALA A 19 -13.59 15.67 -19.12
N LEU A 20 -12.71 14.93 -18.44
CA LEU A 20 -11.70 15.50 -17.54
C LEU A 20 -10.47 15.99 -18.32
N PRO A 21 -9.61 16.82 -17.71
CA PRO A 21 -8.35 17.23 -18.32
C PRO A 21 -7.53 16.02 -18.80
N GLN A 22 -7.26 15.97 -20.10
CA GLN A 22 -6.37 14.96 -20.70
C GLN A 22 -4.94 15.48 -20.71
N ARG A 23 -3.97 14.56 -20.62
CA ARG A 23 -2.54 14.87 -20.67
C ARG A 23 -1.79 13.75 -21.38
N THR A 24 -0.58 14.11 -21.78
CA THR A 24 0.41 13.21 -22.36
C THR A 24 1.66 13.23 -21.49
N VAL A 25 2.29 12.08 -21.29
CA VAL A 25 3.58 11.93 -20.59
C VAL A 25 4.49 10.98 -21.35
N HIS A 26 5.79 11.20 -21.26
CA HIS A 26 6.78 10.32 -21.87
C HIS A 26 7.53 9.53 -20.79
N GLY A 27 7.53 8.21 -20.92
CA GLY A 27 8.16 7.38 -19.90
C GLY A 27 8.42 5.95 -20.31
N LEU A 28 9.29 5.32 -19.53
CA LEU A 28 9.67 3.92 -19.61
C LEU A 28 8.86 3.14 -18.59
N ASP A 29 8.00 2.27 -19.08
CA ASP A 29 7.30 1.28 -18.27
C ASP A 29 8.33 0.25 -17.74
N PRO A 30 8.59 0.20 -16.42
CA PRO A 30 9.63 -0.65 -15.86
C PRO A 30 9.26 -2.14 -15.90
N GLU A 31 7.99 -2.47 -16.14
CA GLU A 31 7.53 -3.86 -16.25
C GLU A 31 7.63 -4.42 -17.66
N SER A 32 7.21 -3.66 -18.67
CA SER A 32 7.34 -4.13 -20.05
C SER A 32 8.67 -3.73 -20.70
N GLY A 33 9.43 -2.80 -20.08
CA GLY A 33 10.56 -2.14 -20.73
C GLY A 33 10.15 -1.22 -21.89
N ARG A 34 8.84 -0.93 -22.03
CA ARG A 34 8.32 -0.13 -23.14
C ARG A 34 8.49 1.35 -22.85
N ALA A 35 9.32 2.00 -23.65
CA ALA A 35 9.30 3.45 -23.80
C ALA A 35 8.12 3.84 -24.70
N ALA A 36 7.28 4.77 -24.27
CA ALA A 36 6.13 5.23 -25.05
C ALA A 36 5.70 6.65 -24.69
N THR A 37 4.86 7.20 -25.56
CA THR A 37 4.03 8.37 -25.27
C THR A 37 2.71 7.89 -24.69
N TRP A 38 2.45 8.17 -23.42
CA TRP A 38 1.27 7.71 -22.69
C TRP A 38 0.23 8.82 -22.61
N GLU A 39 -1.00 8.50 -23.00
CA GLU A 39 -2.07 9.48 -23.15
C GLU A 39 -3.29 9.05 -22.34
N GLY A 40 -3.91 9.99 -21.64
CA GLY A 40 -5.15 9.76 -20.94
C GLY A 40 -5.48 10.84 -19.92
N THR A 41 -6.32 10.50 -18.95
CA THR A 41 -6.83 11.46 -17.98
C THR A 41 -5.75 11.86 -16.99
N ALA A 42 -5.58 13.16 -16.76
CA ALA A 42 -4.66 13.68 -15.75
C ALA A 42 -5.04 13.15 -14.36
N LEU A 43 -4.15 12.37 -13.73
CA LEU A 43 -4.45 11.76 -12.44
C LEU A 43 -4.62 12.82 -11.35
N ALA A 44 -3.88 13.93 -11.45
CA ALA A 44 -4.01 15.07 -10.54
C ALA A 44 -5.42 15.69 -10.56
N ALA A 45 -6.06 15.80 -11.74
CA ALA A 45 -7.43 16.30 -11.87
C ALA A 45 -8.44 15.35 -11.22
N LEU A 46 -8.28 14.03 -11.42
CA LEU A 46 -9.12 13.01 -10.79
C LEU A 46 -9.13 13.09 -9.26
N VAL A 47 -7.99 13.44 -8.65
CA VAL A 47 -7.82 13.47 -7.19
C VAL A 47 -7.93 14.87 -6.58
N SER A 48 -8.08 15.92 -7.40
CA SER A 48 -8.14 17.32 -6.96
C SER A 48 -9.45 18.02 -7.32
N ASP A 49 -10.03 17.77 -8.50
CA ASP A 49 -11.15 18.57 -9.03
C ASP A 49 -12.54 18.11 -8.57
N ARG A 50 -12.67 16.87 -8.09
CA ARG A 50 -13.98 16.30 -7.70
C ARG A 50 -14.12 15.92 -6.25
N VAL A 51 -13.14 16.29 -5.43
CA VAL A 51 -13.09 15.85 -4.05
C VAL A 51 -12.73 17.01 -3.14
N GLU A 52 -13.76 17.67 -2.58
CA GLU A 52 -13.58 18.32 -1.29
C GLU A 52 -13.11 17.22 -0.32
N ARG A 53 -11.79 17.17 -0.11
CA ARG A 53 -11.17 16.15 0.72
C ARG A 53 -11.66 16.38 2.14
N THR A 54 -12.26 15.37 2.75
CA THR A 54 -12.25 15.26 4.21
C THR A 54 -10.81 15.48 4.68
N ARG A 55 -10.61 16.38 5.65
CA ARG A 55 -9.27 16.74 6.16
C ARG A 55 -8.43 15.48 6.40
N GLY A 56 -7.19 15.49 5.92
CA GLY A 56 -6.19 14.48 6.25
C GLY A 56 -5.93 13.39 5.20
N ALA A 57 -6.57 13.39 4.04
CA ALA A 57 -6.19 12.48 2.94
C ALA A 57 -4.89 12.93 2.25
N ASP A 58 -3.88 12.05 2.27
CA ASP A 58 -2.51 12.29 1.81
C ASP A 58 -1.98 11.18 0.86
N VAL A 59 -2.74 10.09 0.68
CA VAL A 59 -2.40 8.97 -0.19
C VAL A 59 -3.59 8.57 -1.07
N VAL A 60 -3.30 8.14 -2.29
CA VAL A 60 -4.24 7.42 -3.15
C VAL A 60 -3.87 5.95 -3.13
N ILE A 61 -4.82 5.11 -2.73
CA ILE A 61 -4.70 3.66 -2.88
C ILE A 61 -5.30 3.28 -4.22
N VAL A 62 -4.45 2.89 -5.15
CA VAL A 62 -4.89 2.38 -6.45
C VAL A 62 -5.26 0.93 -6.30
N ARG A 63 -6.51 0.61 -6.65
CA ARG A 63 -7.02 -0.77 -6.71
C ARG A 63 -7.04 -1.22 -8.16
N THR A 64 -6.50 -2.41 -8.37
CA THR A 64 -6.36 -3.02 -9.69
C THR A 64 -7.28 -4.24 -9.83
N ARG A 65 -7.55 -4.66 -11.06
CA ARG A 65 -8.40 -5.81 -11.37
C ARG A 65 -7.89 -7.12 -10.76
N ASP A 66 -6.57 -7.29 -10.72
CA ASP A 66 -5.89 -8.42 -10.07
C ASP A 66 -5.79 -8.26 -8.54
N ARG A 67 -6.57 -7.33 -7.97
CA ARG A 67 -6.75 -7.11 -6.53
C ARG A 67 -5.51 -6.61 -5.79
N ARG A 68 -4.60 -5.91 -6.46
CA ARG A 68 -3.50 -5.19 -5.78
C ARG A 68 -4.00 -3.91 -5.11
N ALA A 69 -3.22 -3.41 -4.16
CA ALA A 69 -3.42 -2.13 -3.48
C ALA A 69 -2.13 -1.33 -3.48
N ILE A 70 -2.03 -0.34 -4.36
CA ILE A 70 -0.79 0.39 -4.60
C ILE A 70 -0.93 1.79 -3.98
N PRO A 71 -0.28 2.06 -2.83
CA PRO A 71 -0.30 3.38 -2.23
C PRO A 71 0.62 4.34 -3.00
N ILE A 72 0.05 5.47 -3.43
CA ILE A 72 0.77 6.54 -4.11
C ILE A 72 0.56 7.83 -3.32
N PRO A 73 1.62 8.46 -2.77
CA PRO A 73 1.51 9.75 -2.11
C PRO A 73 0.87 10.81 -3.02
N LEU A 74 -0.08 11.58 -2.49
CA LEU A 74 -0.76 12.64 -3.24
C LEU A 74 0.20 13.76 -3.64
N THR A 75 1.27 13.98 -2.88
CA THR A 75 2.35 14.90 -3.22
C THR A 75 3.03 14.51 -4.53
N LEU A 76 3.31 13.23 -4.74
CA LEU A 76 3.91 12.73 -5.99
C LEU A 76 2.97 12.84 -7.17
N ILE A 77 1.68 12.56 -7.01
CA ILE A 77 0.70 12.75 -8.10
C ILE A 77 0.64 14.23 -8.51
N ARG A 78 0.70 15.15 -7.54
CA ARG A 78 0.69 16.59 -7.81
C ARG A 78 1.99 17.10 -8.42
N GLN A 79 3.12 16.60 -7.98
CA GLN A 79 4.44 17.03 -8.45
C GLN A 79 4.75 16.45 -9.84
N LEU A 80 4.58 15.13 -9.99
CA LEU A 80 4.98 14.41 -11.19
C LEU A 80 3.87 14.36 -12.23
N GLN A 81 2.62 14.70 -11.87
CA GLN A 81 1.49 14.81 -12.81
C GLN A 81 1.32 13.59 -13.75
N PRO A 82 1.25 12.35 -13.20
CA PRO A 82 1.04 11.16 -14.02
C PRO A 82 -0.35 11.16 -14.67
N VAL A 83 -0.54 10.25 -15.62
CA VAL A 83 -1.82 10.04 -16.31
C VAL A 83 -2.37 8.66 -16.04
N LEU A 84 -3.70 8.58 -15.98
CA LEU A 84 -4.42 7.31 -16.12
C LEU A 84 -4.57 7.03 -17.62
N ALA A 85 -3.53 6.44 -18.20
CA ALA A 85 -3.42 6.18 -19.62
C ALA A 85 -4.46 5.15 -20.08
N ASP A 86 -5.11 5.44 -21.19
CA ASP A 86 -5.86 4.46 -22.00
C ASP A 86 -5.32 4.33 -23.42
N ARG A 87 -4.28 5.09 -23.77
CA ARG A 87 -3.52 4.94 -24.99
C ARG A 87 -2.01 4.99 -24.74
N ALA A 88 -1.26 4.35 -25.63
CA ALA A 88 0.19 4.45 -25.73
C ALA A 88 0.60 4.51 -27.21
N ASP A 89 1.34 5.56 -27.59
CA ASP A 89 1.73 5.89 -28.97
C ASP A 89 0.51 5.98 -29.90
N GLY A 90 -0.55 6.67 -29.43
CA GLY A 90 -1.83 6.78 -30.13
C GLY A 90 -2.67 5.49 -30.15
N GLN A 91 -2.14 4.34 -29.74
CA GLN A 91 -2.86 3.05 -29.78
C GLN A 91 -3.63 2.79 -28.48
N PRO A 92 -4.87 2.27 -28.54
CA PRO A 92 -5.64 1.94 -27.34
C PRO A 92 -4.97 0.82 -26.53
N LEU A 93 -4.98 0.98 -25.20
CA LEU A 93 -4.50 -0.03 -24.26
C LEU A 93 -5.64 -1.01 -23.91
N PRO A 94 -5.33 -2.30 -23.68
CA PRO A 94 -6.33 -3.29 -23.25
C PRO A 94 -6.87 -2.99 -21.84
N GLU A 95 -6.10 -2.26 -21.04
CA GLU A 95 -6.48 -1.82 -19.71
C GLU A 95 -5.85 -0.48 -19.37
N ARG A 96 -6.40 0.20 -18.37
CA ARG A 96 -5.88 1.48 -17.92
C ARG A 96 -4.62 1.29 -17.09
N VAL A 97 -3.61 2.11 -17.38
CA VAL A 97 -2.31 2.08 -16.72
C VAL A 97 -2.02 3.45 -16.12
N ILE A 98 -1.48 3.51 -14.90
CA ILE A 98 -0.89 4.76 -14.41
C ILE A 98 0.49 4.88 -15.03
N ALA A 99 0.66 5.87 -15.91
CA ALA A 99 1.92 6.16 -16.58
C ALA A 99 2.55 7.43 -16.01
N TRP A 100 3.87 7.39 -15.86
CA TRP A 100 4.66 8.44 -15.22
C TRP A 100 5.63 9.09 -16.22
N PRO A 101 5.91 10.40 -16.11
CA PRO A 101 6.83 11.11 -17.00
C PRO A 101 8.30 10.85 -16.61
N THR A 102 8.76 9.60 -16.66
CA THR A 102 10.13 9.23 -16.22
C THR A 102 11.23 9.80 -17.11
N PHE A 103 10.91 10.24 -18.34
CA PHE A 103 11.89 10.88 -19.21
C PHE A 103 12.00 12.38 -18.95
N ASP A 104 10.92 13.01 -18.50
CA ASP A 104 10.87 14.45 -18.26
C ASP A 104 11.28 14.81 -16.82
N GLN A 105 11.28 13.83 -15.91
CA GLN A 105 11.55 14.05 -14.48
C GLN A 105 12.50 12.99 -13.92
N ARG A 106 13.67 13.44 -13.45
CA ARG A 106 14.67 12.61 -12.76
C ARG A 106 14.28 12.33 -11.31
N GLY A 107 14.70 11.20 -10.78
CA GLY A 107 14.57 10.78 -9.39
C GLY A 107 13.40 9.84 -9.10
N LEU A 108 12.49 9.62 -10.05
CA LEU A 108 11.44 8.60 -9.88
C LEU A 108 12.03 7.20 -10.04
N GLU A 109 12.95 7.05 -10.99
CA GLU A 109 13.65 5.82 -11.33
C GLU A 109 14.46 5.21 -10.17
N THR A 110 14.83 6.02 -9.17
CA THR A 110 15.59 5.56 -8.00
C THR A 110 14.70 5.23 -6.79
N ASP A 111 13.41 5.57 -6.79
CA ASP A 111 12.51 5.21 -5.70
C ASP A 111 12.17 3.72 -5.79
N PRO A 112 12.43 2.92 -4.74
CA PRO A 112 12.18 1.48 -4.76
C PRO A 112 10.69 1.12 -4.94
N ARG A 113 9.78 2.08 -4.77
CA ARG A 113 8.32 1.92 -4.96
C ARG A 113 7.86 2.34 -6.35
N ALA A 114 8.67 3.07 -7.12
CA ALA A 114 8.27 3.64 -8.41
C ALA A 114 7.72 2.59 -9.36
N ARG A 115 8.32 1.39 -9.35
CA ARG A 115 7.82 0.25 -10.11
C ARG A 115 6.37 -0.11 -9.78
N LEU A 116 6.02 -0.19 -8.50
CA LEU A 116 4.65 -0.49 -8.09
C LEU A 116 3.66 0.57 -8.57
N TRP A 117 4.10 1.83 -8.68
CA TRP A 117 3.24 2.93 -9.08
C TRP A 117 2.83 2.89 -10.55
N TRP A 118 3.48 2.09 -11.40
CA TRP A 118 3.02 1.76 -12.75
C TRP A 118 1.86 0.76 -12.72
N ALA A 119 0.78 1.14 -12.02
CA ALA A 119 -0.37 0.29 -11.76
C ALA A 119 -1.15 -0.01 -13.04
N ARG A 120 -1.45 -1.28 -13.31
CA ARG A 120 -2.30 -1.70 -14.44
C ARG A 120 -3.66 -2.19 -13.99
N GLY A 121 -4.59 -2.24 -14.94
CA GLY A 121 -5.93 -2.73 -14.69
C GLY A 121 -6.64 -1.91 -13.61
N VAL A 122 -6.40 -0.59 -13.58
CA VAL A 122 -6.93 0.29 -12.53
C VAL A 122 -8.46 0.28 -12.55
N VAL A 123 -9.07 -0.10 -11.43
CA VAL A 123 -10.53 -0.15 -11.26
C VAL A 123 -11.05 0.84 -10.23
N ALA A 124 -10.22 1.27 -9.28
CA ALA A 124 -10.58 2.32 -8.34
C ALA A 124 -9.36 3.09 -7.84
N LEU A 125 -9.61 4.34 -7.49
CA LEU A 125 -8.70 5.19 -6.72
C LEU A 125 -9.40 5.49 -5.39
N GLU A 126 -8.76 5.14 -4.28
CA GLU A 126 -9.27 5.39 -2.93
C GLU A 126 -8.44 6.48 -2.27
N LEU A 127 -9.07 7.58 -1.89
CA LEU A 127 -8.40 8.59 -1.08
C LEU A 127 -8.41 8.14 0.37
N ALA A 128 -7.24 8.15 1.01
CA ALA A 128 -7.08 7.72 2.39
C ALA A 128 -6.05 8.57 3.12
N ASN A 129 -6.01 8.40 4.44
CA ASN A 129 -4.92 8.87 5.28
C ASN A 129 -3.89 7.75 5.47
N SER A 130 -2.66 8.00 5.06
CA SER A 130 -1.55 7.04 5.03
C SER A 130 -1.19 6.57 6.42
N PHE A 131 -1.18 7.46 7.40
CA PHE A 131 -0.87 7.15 8.80
C PHE A 131 -1.85 6.13 9.39
N THR A 132 -3.15 6.36 9.21
CA THR A 132 -4.20 5.46 9.74
C THR A 132 -4.34 4.15 8.97
N THR A 133 -3.86 4.07 7.72
CA THR A 133 -3.94 2.87 6.89
C THR A 133 -2.63 2.09 6.89
N TYR A 134 -1.61 2.59 6.20
CA TYR A 134 -0.31 1.92 6.06
C TYR A 134 0.63 2.19 7.22
N GLY A 135 0.61 3.37 7.82
CA GLY A 135 1.43 3.71 8.99
C GLY A 135 1.17 2.75 10.14
N ARG A 136 -0.10 2.53 10.51
CA ARG A 136 -0.49 1.52 11.51
C ARG A 136 -0.14 0.09 11.11
N ALA A 137 -0.32 -0.26 9.84
CA ALA A 137 -0.07 -1.62 9.37
C ALA A 137 1.43 -1.98 9.36
N LEU A 138 2.29 -1.00 9.02
CA LEU A 138 3.74 -1.14 8.94
C LEU A 138 4.45 -0.71 10.23
N ALA A 139 3.73 -0.19 11.22
CA ALA A 139 4.30 0.20 12.50
C ALA A 139 5.02 -0.97 13.17
N VAL A 140 6.27 -0.75 13.56
CA VAL A 140 7.06 -1.74 14.30
C VAL A 140 6.79 -1.53 15.80
N PRO A 141 6.32 -2.54 16.54
CA PRO A 141 6.10 -2.43 17.98
C PRO A 141 7.38 -2.02 18.74
N ASP A 142 7.20 -1.31 19.85
CA ASP A 142 8.31 -0.95 20.73
C ASP A 142 9.03 -2.21 21.25
N GLY A 143 10.36 -2.13 21.34
CA GLY A 143 11.21 -3.26 21.75
C GLY A 143 11.43 -4.34 20.67
N ALA A 144 10.86 -4.19 19.47
CA ALA A 144 11.16 -5.10 18.37
C ALA A 144 12.63 -4.93 17.90
N PRO A 145 13.27 -5.99 17.36
CA PRO A 145 14.64 -5.91 16.87
C PRO A 145 14.80 -4.88 15.73
N ASP A 146 15.98 -4.25 15.61
CA ASP A 146 16.27 -3.25 14.57
C ASP A 146 15.95 -3.75 13.15
N GLY A 147 16.18 -5.04 12.90
CA GLY A 147 15.86 -5.69 11.63
C GLY A 147 14.37 -5.61 11.25
N ALA A 148 13.46 -5.46 12.22
CA ALA A 148 12.03 -5.31 11.97
C ALA A 148 11.69 -3.96 11.31
N ARG A 149 12.41 -2.87 11.63
CA ARG A 149 12.20 -1.55 10.99
C ARG A 149 12.57 -1.60 9.52
N LEU A 150 13.76 -2.10 9.21
CA LEU A 150 14.19 -2.34 7.83
C LEU A 150 13.27 -3.33 7.11
N GLY A 151 12.74 -4.32 7.83
CA GLY A 151 11.76 -5.26 7.31
C GLY A 151 10.44 -4.62 6.92
N ALA A 152 9.93 -3.68 7.74
CA ALA A 152 8.71 -2.95 7.47
C ALA A 152 8.83 -2.09 6.21
N ASP A 153 9.96 -1.39 6.03
CA ASP A 153 10.23 -0.57 4.84
C ASP A 153 10.24 -1.43 3.56
N ARG A 154 10.95 -2.57 3.60
CA ARG A 154 10.99 -3.53 2.49
C ARG A 154 9.62 -4.12 2.19
N PHE A 155 8.86 -4.47 3.24
CA PHE A 155 7.51 -4.98 3.08
C PHE A 155 6.60 -3.95 2.42
N GLY A 156 6.67 -2.69 2.88
CA GLY A 156 5.95 -1.56 2.29
C GLY A 156 6.35 -1.28 0.84
N ALA A 157 7.61 -1.48 0.49
CA ALA A 157 8.11 -1.21 -0.87
C ALA A 157 7.78 -2.32 -1.88
N ARG A 158 7.62 -3.58 -1.45
CA ARG A 158 7.50 -4.72 -2.39
C ARG A 158 6.34 -5.68 -2.12
N CYS A 159 5.96 -5.87 -0.86
CA CYS A 159 5.03 -6.93 -0.48
C CYS A 159 3.60 -6.41 -0.29
N ILE A 160 3.44 -5.21 0.26
CA ILE A 160 2.13 -4.63 0.62
C ILE A 160 1.19 -4.44 -0.58
N GLY A 161 1.75 -4.32 -1.79
CA GLY A 161 0.98 -4.20 -3.02
C GLY A 161 0.11 -5.42 -3.30
N CYS A 162 0.62 -6.61 -2.98
CA CYS A 162 -0.07 -7.89 -3.19
C CYS A 162 -0.66 -8.46 -1.91
N HIS A 163 0.05 -8.33 -0.79
CA HIS A 163 -0.29 -8.96 0.48
C HIS A 163 -0.91 -7.98 1.46
N ARG A 164 -1.67 -8.53 2.42
CA ARG A 164 -2.10 -7.79 3.59
C ARG A 164 -1.19 -8.00 4.79
N VAL A 165 -1.12 -6.97 5.63
CA VAL A 165 -0.67 -7.04 7.02
C VAL A 165 -1.57 -6.14 7.86
N ARG A 166 -2.03 -6.59 9.03
CA ARG A 166 -2.96 -5.86 9.91
C ARG A 166 -4.14 -5.23 9.14
N LYS A 167 -4.76 -6.04 8.26
CA LYS A 167 -5.89 -5.68 7.38
C LYS A 167 -5.62 -4.64 6.28
N ALA A 168 -4.42 -4.04 6.20
CA ALA A 168 -4.05 -3.13 5.12
C ALA A 168 -3.22 -3.82 4.03
N GLY A 169 -3.31 -3.35 2.79
CA GLY A 169 -2.59 -3.89 1.63
C GLY A 169 -3.48 -4.52 0.56
N GLY A 170 -2.83 -5.23 -0.35
CA GLY A 170 -3.44 -5.93 -1.49
C GLY A 170 -4.09 -7.26 -1.11
N GLU A 171 -4.90 -7.80 -2.02
CA GLU A 171 -5.60 -9.08 -1.86
C GLU A 171 -5.25 -10.08 -2.98
N ALA A 172 -4.27 -9.76 -3.80
CA ALA A 172 -3.73 -10.66 -4.80
C ALA A 172 -3.02 -11.86 -4.14
N GLY A 173 -2.36 -11.60 -3.01
CA GLY A 173 -1.71 -12.60 -2.16
C GLY A 173 -2.40 -12.76 -0.80
N PRO A 174 -2.06 -13.81 -0.04
CA PRO A 174 -2.62 -14.04 1.30
C PRO A 174 -2.23 -12.94 2.29
N ASN A 175 -3.03 -12.82 3.36
CA ASN A 175 -2.65 -12.05 4.54
C ASN A 175 -1.43 -12.71 5.22
N LEU A 176 -0.41 -11.91 5.53
CA LEU A 176 0.86 -12.34 6.10
C LEU A 176 1.04 -11.99 7.57
N SER A 177 0.03 -11.40 8.22
CA SER A 177 0.11 -10.99 9.64
C SER A 177 0.48 -12.14 10.58
N ARG A 178 0.08 -13.37 10.23
CA ARG A 178 0.39 -14.62 10.95
C ARG A 178 1.20 -15.61 10.11
N LEU A 179 2.03 -15.11 9.19
CA LEU A 179 2.85 -15.99 8.34
C LEU A 179 3.78 -16.88 9.18
N THR A 180 4.29 -16.35 10.29
CA THR A 180 5.29 -16.99 11.13
C THR A 180 4.77 -18.22 11.87
N ASP A 181 3.46 -18.37 12.00
CA ASP A 181 2.82 -19.50 12.67
C ASP A 181 2.85 -20.76 11.80
N ARG A 182 3.10 -20.60 10.50
CA ARG A 182 2.98 -21.66 9.47
C ARG A 182 4.21 -21.80 8.58
N MET A 183 5.26 -21.02 8.81
CA MET A 183 6.45 -20.98 7.96
C MET A 183 7.68 -20.70 8.82
N THR A 184 8.88 -21.04 8.35
CA THR A 184 10.16 -20.67 8.98
C THR A 184 10.84 -19.53 8.20
N ALA A 185 11.86 -18.89 8.79
CA ALA A 185 12.65 -17.87 8.11
C ALA A 185 13.30 -18.40 6.82
N ASP A 186 13.85 -19.62 6.86
CA ASP A 186 14.49 -20.25 5.69
C ASP A 186 13.48 -20.58 4.60
N ALA A 187 12.28 -21.02 4.97
CA ALA A 187 11.21 -21.27 4.02
C ALA A 187 10.74 -19.96 3.37
N LEU A 188 10.65 -18.85 4.11
CA LEU A 188 10.35 -17.53 3.54
C LEU A 188 11.45 -17.09 2.57
N TYR A 189 12.72 -17.21 2.97
CA TYR A 189 13.85 -16.87 2.11
C TYR A 189 13.85 -17.68 0.81
N ALA A 190 13.64 -18.99 0.89
CA ALA A 190 13.54 -19.86 -0.28
C ALA A 190 12.41 -19.42 -1.23
N ARG A 191 11.25 -19.04 -0.69
CA ARG A 191 10.11 -18.53 -1.48
C ARG A 191 10.40 -17.18 -2.12
N MET A 192 11.07 -16.27 -1.41
CA MET A 192 11.48 -14.99 -1.97
C MET A 192 12.51 -15.19 -3.10
N ARG A 193 13.44 -16.14 -2.95
CA ARG A 193 14.47 -16.43 -3.95
C ARG A 193 13.92 -17.09 -5.21
N THR A 194 12.87 -17.91 -5.10
CA THR A 194 12.24 -18.56 -6.28
C THR A 194 11.40 -17.62 -7.11
N GLY A 195 11.16 -16.40 -6.62
CA GLY A 195 10.26 -15.44 -7.24
C GLY A 195 8.81 -15.68 -6.80
N HIS A 196 8.04 -14.59 -6.77
CA HIS A 196 6.63 -14.64 -6.47
C HIS A 196 5.82 -14.44 -7.76
N PRO A 197 4.69 -15.15 -8.00
CA PRO A 197 3.87 -14.96 -9.21
C PRO A 197 3.34 -13.53 -9.43
N GLY A 198 3.40 -12.69 -8.39
CA GLY A 198 3.05 -11.25 -8.47
C GLY A 198 4.21 -10.33 -8.81
N TRP A 199 5.44 -10.85 -8.93
CA TRP A 199 6.62 -10.10 -9.34
C TRP A 199 6.73 -10.12 -10.86
N SER A 200 6.79 -8.95 -11.46
CA SER A 200 6.95 -8.77 -12.90
C SER A 200 8.41 -8.83 -13.39
N ASP A 201 9.37 -8.87 -12.46
CA ASP A 201 10.83 -8.89 -12.75
C ASP A 201 11.48 -10.27 -12.67
N GLY A 202 10.72 -11.30 -12.34
CA GLY A 202 11.31 -12.52 -11.82
C GLY A 202 12.01 -12.28 -10.46
N PRO A 203 12.75 -13.26 -9.95
CA PRO A 203 13.42 -13.14 -8.66
C PRO A 203 14.64 -12.23 -8.73
N GLU A 204 14.56 -11.05 -8.13
CA GLU A 204 15.77 -10.44 -7.58
C GLU A 204 16.03 -11.12 -6.24
N ASP A 205 17.17 -11.81 -6.11
CA ASP A 205 17.56 -12.41 -4.83
C ASP A 205 17.71 -11.25 -3.82
N PRO A 206 16.81 -11.12 -2.83
CA PRO A 206 16.89 -10.03 -1.87
C PRO A 206 18.14 -10.18 -0.98
N GLY A 207 18.81 -11.33 -1.04
CA GLY A 207 19.90 -11.73 -0.17
C GLY A 207 19.37 -12.21 1.18
N PRO A 208 20.14 -13.06 1.90
CA PRO A 208 19.73 -13.60 3.19
C PRO A 208 19.40 -12.53 4.24
N SER A 209 20.08 -11.39 4.18
CA SER A 209 19.88 -10.29 5.13
C SER A 209 18.50 -9.63 4.99
N ALA A 210 18.07 -9.32 3.76
CA ALA A 210 16.78 -8.68 3.53
C ALA A 210 15.61 -9.61 3.86
N ALA A 211 15.72 -10.91 3.54
CA ALA A 211 14.71 -11.89 3.95
C ALA A 211 14.60 -12.01 5.47
N ARG A 212 15.73 -12.00 6.21
CA ARG A 212 15.73 -11.96 7.67
C ARG A 212 15.10 -10.68 8.23
N GLN A 213 15.32 -9.53 7.59
CA GLN A 213 14.68 -8.27 7.99
C GLN A 213 13.15 -8.34 7.83
N VAL A 214 12.66 -8.80 6.67
CA VAL A 214 11.21 -9.00 6.45
C VAL A 214 10.64 -10.03 7.43
N TRP A 215 11.36 -11.13 7.68
CA TRP A 215 10.98 -12.11 8.70
C TRP A 215 10.88 -11.49 10.10
N SER A 216 11.86 -10.68 10.49
CA SER A 216 11.87 -9.96 11.78
C SER A 216 10.65 -9.05 11.93
N PHE A 217 10.26 -8.37 10.86
CA PHE A 217 9.04 -7.57 10.83
C PHE A 217 7.78 -8.42 11.03
N LEU A 218 7.62 -9.49 10.24
CA LEU A 218 6.44 -10.36 10.32
C LEU A 218 6.32 -11.06 11.68
N ARG A 219 7.45 -11.43 12.30
CA ARG A 219 7.52 -11.93 13.68
C ARG A 219 6.98 -10.91 14.69
N ALA A 220 7.40 -9.65 14.57
CA ALA A 220 6.95 -8.59 15.47
C ALA A 220 5.44 -8.29 15.28
N VAL A 221 4.94 -8.36 14.04
CA VAL A 221 3.51 -8.23 13.76
C VAL A 221 2.71 -9.36 14.40
N ALA A 222 3.10 -10.61 14.19
CA ALA A 222 2.39 -11.78 14.71
C ALA A 222 2.34 -11.78 16.24
N ALA A 223 3.46 -11.46 16.89
CA ALA A 223 3.54 -11.35 18.35
C ALA A 223 2.61 -10.26 18.90
N PHE A 224 2.54 -9.10 18.24
CA PHE A 224 1.66 -8.01 18.66
C PHE A 224 0.17 -8.35 18.48
N GLU A 225 -0.21 -9.00 17.37
CA GLU A 225 -1.59 -9.45 17.16
C GLU A 225 -1.99 -10.54 18.17
N GLY A 226 -1.07 -11.45 18.51
CA GLY A 226 -1.29 -12.46 19.56
C GLY A 226 -1.48 -11.85 20.94
N ALA A 227 -0.71 -10.82 21.28
CA ALA A 227 -0.84 -10.09 22.55
C ALA A 227 -2.13 -9.24 22.63
N SER A 228 -2.65 -8.75 21.50
CA SER A 228 -3.93 -8.03 21.46
C SER A 228 -5.17 -8.94 21.49
N ASP A 229 -5.01 -10.24 21.22
CA ASP A 229 -6.07 -11.26 21.30
C ASP A 229 -6.13 -11.94 22.68
N GLU A 230 -5.11 -11.77 23.52
CA GLU A 230 -5.15 -12.18 24.92
C GLU A 230 -6.18 -11.28 25.64
N PRO A 231 -7.24 -11.82 26.27
CA PRO A 231 -8.21 -10.99 26.94
C PRO A 231 -7.46 -10.18 27.98
N ALA A 232 -7.48 -8.85 27.83
CA ALA A 232 -6.93 -7.92 28.80
C ALA A 232 -7.41 -8.42 30.17
N ALA A 233 -6.48 -8.98 30.95
CA ALA A 233 -6.76 -9.43 32.29
C ALA A 233 -7.36 -8.22 32.97
N ALA A 234 -8.66 -8.29 33.26
CA ALA A 234 -9.48 -7.14 33.63
C ALA A 234 -8.69 -6.29 34.60
N GLU A 235 -8.21 -5.14 34.10
CA GLU A 235 -7.52 -4.16 34.92
C GLU A 235 -8.57 -3.74 35.93
N LYS A 236 -8.44 -4.29 37.15
CA LYS A 236 -9.41 -4.05 38.21
C LYS A 236 -9.38 -2.57 38.46
N ASP A 237 -10.51 -1.91 38.18
CA ASP A 237 -10.68 -0.49 38.43
C ASP A 237 -10.25 -0.21 39.88
N PRO A 238 -9.18 0.58 40.10
CA PRO A 238 -8.68 0.87 41.43
C PRO A 238 -9.77 1.46 42.33
N VAL A 239 -10.75 2.15 41.72
CA VAL A 239 -11.89 2.77 42.40
C VAL A 239 -12.91 1.72 42.85
N GLU A 240 -13.12 0.65 42.09
CA GLU A 240 -14.02 -0.47 42.45
C GLU A 240 -13.40 -1.32 43.58
N GLU A 241 -12.08 -1.50 43.58
CA GLU A 241 -11.37 -2.22 44.64
C GLU A 241 -11.33 -1.42 45.95
N GLU A 242 -11.17 -0.10 45.88
CA GLU A 242 -11.25 0.80 47.04
C GLU A 242 -12.68 0.86 47.62
N ARG A 243 -13.71 0.87 46.77
CA ARG A 243 -15.12 0.76 47.19
C ARG A 243 -15.45 -0.58 47.87
N ARG A 244 -14.86 -1.68 47.40
CA ARG A 244 -14.99 -3.00 48.04
C ARG A 244 -14.30 -3.03 49.41
N ARG A 245 -13.09 -2.47 49.51
CA ARG A 245 -12.36 -2.37 50.79
C ARG A 245 -13.11 -1.51 51.80
N ALA A 246 -13.69 -0.38 51.38
CA ALA A 246 -14.49 0.50 52.24
C ALA A 246 -15.82 -0.13 52.72
N ARG A 247 -16.39 -1.08 51.96
CA ARG A 247 -17.57 -1.85 52.38
C ARG A 247 -17.23 -3.00 53.33
N SER A 248 -16.00 -3.51 53.28
CA SER A 248 -15.53 -4.60 54.14
C SER A 248 -15.04 -4.14 55.52
N SER A 249 -14.80 -2.84 55.72
CA SER A 249 -14.21 -2.28 56.94
C SER A 249 -15.22 -1.62 57.90
N ARG A 250 -16.51 -1.85 57.71
CA ARG A 250 -17.57 -1.46 58.66
C ARG A 250 -18.00 -2.65 59.54
N PRO A 251 -17.48 -2.78 60.77
CA PRO A 251 -18.27 -3.21 61.91
C PRO A 251 -19.11 -2.05 62.49
#